data_AF-A0A6V7EYI1-F1
#
_entry.id   AF-A0A6V7EYI1-F1
#
_cell.length_a   1.000
_cell.length_b   1.000
_cell.length_c   1.000
_cell.angle_alpha   90.00
_cell.angle_beta   90.00
_cell.angle_gamma   90.00
#
_symmetry.space_group_name_H-M   'P 1'
#
loop_
_entity.id
_entity.type
_entity.pdbx_description
1 polymer ?
#
loop_
_entity_poly.entity_id
_entity_poly.type
_entity_poly.pdbx_seq_one_letter_code
_entity_poly.pdbx_strand_id
1 'polypeptide(L)'
;MAAAPKTSPTVPTPAPVPERCASLGPYPARADADAALARIRSQATRSSVREDKDAGVSTFRVMLPSVGDRAAAQALVKRIAAAGIGDYYVIAQGEDNTVALGQYQSRERAERRQASLVSAGFPAQLMPSGTGQSRWWIDVRSATAPTALQGAAGATRQRSLDCSALR
;
A
#
# COMPACT_ATOMS: atom_id res chain seq x y z
N MET A 1 63.18 40.81 8.05
CA MET A 1 61.92 40.84 8.82
C MET A 1 60.90 40.02 8.03
N ALA A 2 60.53 38.85 8.52
CA ALA A 2 59.62 37.92 7.84
C ALA A 2 58.16 38.34 8.08
N ALA A 3 57.39 38.53 7.01
CA ALA A 3 55.96 38.80 7.10
C ALA A 3 55.19 37.49 7.28
N ALA A 4 54.43 37.39 8.37
CA ALA A 4 53.56 36.26 8.67
C ALA A 4 52.37 36.20 7.68
N PRO A 5 51.96 35.00 7.21
CA PRO A 5 50.76 34.85 6.41
C PRO A 5 49.51 35.03 7.27
N LYS A 6 48.56 35.81 6.76
CA LYS A 6 47.24 36.04 7.37
C LYS A 6 46.39 34.77 7.21
N THR A 7 45.96 34.18 8.32
CA THR A 7 44.95 33.11 8.35
C THR A 7 43.57 33.70 8.03
N SER A 8 43.01 33.32 6.89
CA SER A 8 41.60 33.57 6.56
C SER A 8 40.70 32.74 7.49
N PRO A 9 39.58 33.28 8.00
CA PRO A 9 38.62 32.48 8.74
C PRO A 9 37.94 31.48 7.81
N THR A 10 38.08 30.18 8.13
CA THR A 10 37.30 29.11 7.51
C THR A 10 35.85 29.27 7.94
N VAL A 11 34.96 29.56 6.99
CA VAL A 11 33.51 29.52 7.21
C VAL A 11 33.14 28.07 7.52
N PRO A 12 32.54 27.76 8.67
CA PRO A 12 32.08 26.41 8.95
C PRO A 12 31.00 26.03 7.94
N THR A 13 31.27 25.03 7.11
CA THR A 13 30.25 24.36 6.29
C THR A 13 29.16 23.86 7.24
N PRO A 14 27.89 24.29 7.08
CA PRO A 14 26.81 23.79 7.91
C PRO A 14 26.72 22.27 7.73
N ALA A 15 26.77 21.54 8.83
CA ALA A 15 26.61 20.08 8.82
C ALA A 15 25.30 19.74 8.10
N PRO A 16 25.29 18.70 7.23
CA PRO A 16 24.07 18.31 6.53
C PRO A 16 23.02 17.96 7.58
N VAL A 17 21.95 18.75 7.60
CA VAL A 17 20.78 18.48 8.46
C VAL A 17 20.27 17.10 8.05
N PRO A 18 20.15 16.13 8.96
CA PRO A 18 19.75 14.78 8.59
C PRO A 18 18.36 14.84 7.97
N GLU A 19 18.28 14.64 6.66
CA GLU A 19 17.00 14.57 5.95
C GLU A 19 16.21 13.36 6.48
N ARG A 20 14.99 13.62 6.92
CA ARG A 20 14.08 12.61 7.45
C ARG A 20 13.04 12.31 6.39
N CYS A 21 12.70 11.03 6.27
CA CYS A 21 11.64 10.59 5.39
C CYS A 21 10.46 10.07 6.19
N ALA A 22 9.27 10.47 5.79
CA ALA A 22 8.04 10.10 6.47
C ALA A 22 6.89 9.97 5.47
N SER A 23 5.97 9.06 5.77
CA SER A 23 4.68 8.93 5.12
C SER A 23 3.61 9.58 5.99
N LEU A 24 2.85 10.50 5.42
CA LEU A 24 1.79 11.26 6.07
C LEU A 24 0.44 10.84 5.46
N GLY A 25 -0.52 10.46 6.30
CA GLY A 25 -1.84 10.02 5.83
C GLY A 25 -2.63 9.39 6.98
N PRO A 26 -3.59 8.48 6.73
CA PRO A 26 -4.26 8.23 5.46
C PRO A 26 -5.29 9.33 5.11
N TYR A 27 -5.24 9.85 3.88
CA TYR A 27 -6.28 10.74 3.34
C TYR A 27 -7.38 9.93 2.62
N PRO A 28 -8.65 10.33 2.71
CA PRO A 28 -9.76 9.59 2.10
C PRO A 28 -9.84 9.78 0.58
N ALA A 29 -9.39 10.92 0.05
CA ALA A 29 -9.36 11.20 -1.38
C ALA A 29 -8.00 11.73 -1.83
N ARG A 30 -7.70 11.58 -3.13
CA ARG A 30 -6.48 12.11 -3.74
C ARG A 30 -6.37 13.63 -3.59
N ALA A 31 -7.49 14.33 -3.79
CA ALA A 31 -7.56 15.78 -3.68
C ALA A 31 -7.16 16.27 -2.28
N ASP A 32 -7.53 15.54 -1.22
CA ASP A 32 -7.13 15.88 0.16
C ASP A 32 -5.63 15.70 0.37
N ALA A 33 -5.04 14.63 -0.19
CA ALA A 33 -3.61 14.39 -0.15
C ALA A 33 -2.83 15.46 -0.95
N ASP A 34 -3.32 15.86 -2.14
CA ASP A 34 -2.70 16.91 -2.94
C ASP A 34 -2.78 18.28 -2.23
N ALA A 35 -3.91 18.60 -1.60
CA ALA A 35 -4.07 19.82 -0.82
C ALA A 35 -3.16 19.84 0.42
N ALA A 36 -3.05 18.72 1.13
CA ALA A 36 -2.12 18.59 2.25
C ALA A 36 -0.66 18.67 1.80
N LEU A 37 -0.33 18.08 0.64
CA LEU A 37 0.98 18.17 0.05
C LEU A 37 1.35 19.63 -0.25
N ALA A 38 0.43 20.41 -0.80
CA ALA A 38 0.64 21.83 -1.09
C ALA A 38 1.02 22.64 0.17
N ARG A 39 0.45 22.31 1.34
CA ARG A 39 0.77 22.97 2.62
C ARG A 39 2.19 22.71 3.11
N ILE A 40 2.71 21.51 2.87
CA ILE A 40 4.04 21.09 3.34
C ILE A 40 5.13 21.19 2.26
N ARG A 41 4.77 21.56 1.03
CA ARG A 41 5.68 21.61 -0.13
C ARG A 41 6.88 22.54 0.07
N SER A 42 6.70 23.66 0.79
CA SER A 42 7.80 24.58 1.11
C SER A 42 8.80 24.01 2.13
N GLN A 43 8.39 23.01 2.90
CA GLN A 43 9.19 22.37 3.95
C GLN A 43 9.79 21.04 3.47
N ALA A 44 9.26 20.43 2.40
CA ALA A 44 9.73 19.17 1.87
C ALA A 44 10.73 19.39 0.72
N THR A 45 11.92 18.79 0.82
CA THR A 45 12.89 18.73 -0.28
C THR A 45 12.35 17.88 -1.43
N ARG A 46 11.62 16.80 -1.09
CA ARG A 46 10.99 15.90 -2.06
C ARG A 46 9.67 15.37 -1.51
N SER A 47 8.71 15.14 -2.39
CA SER A 47 7.42 14.59 -2.00
C SER A 47 6.79 13.78 -3.12
N SER A 48 5.99 12.78 -2.75
CA SER A 48 5.21 11.96 -3.68
C SER A 48 3.90 11.57 -3.03
N VAL A 49 2.82 11.59 -3.80
CA VAL A 49 1.53 11.06 -3.37
C VAL A 49 1.45 9.61 -3.84
N ARG A 50 1.13 8.69 -2.91
CA ARG A 50 0.94 7.27 -3.17
C ARG A 50 -0.48 6.87 -2.78
N GLU A 51 -1.14 6.14 -3.67
CA GLU A 51 -2.36 5.40 -3.31
C GLU A 51 -1.94 4.10 -2.61
N ASP A 52 -2.37 3.94 -1.36
CA ASP A 52 -2.31 2.67 -0.67
C ASP A 52 -3.64 1.94 -0.91
N LYS A 53 -3.64 1.10 -1.96
CA LYS A 53 -4.78 0.28 -2.38
C LYS A 53 -5.12 -0.81 -1.36
N ASP A 54 -4.20 -1.13 -0.46
CA ASP A 54 -4.38 -2.10 0.60
C ASP A 54 -4.76 -1.43 1.93
N ALA A 55 -4.79 -0.10 2.00
CA ALA A 55 -5.11 0.61 3.23
C ALA A 55 -6.57 0.40 3.63
N GLY A 56 -6.75 -0.32 4.75
CA GLY A 56 -8.08 -0.71 5.24
C GLY A 56 -8.58 -2.03 4.65
N VAL A 57 -7.75 -2.75 3.89
CA VAL A 57 -7.97 -4.16 3.59
C VAL A 57 -7.71 -4.96 4.85
N SER A 58 -8.78 -5.38 5.51
CA SER A 58 -8.70 -6.18 6.72
C SER A 58 -8.33 -7.64 6.42
N THR A 59 -8.71 -8.12 5.23
CA THR A 59 -8.53 -9.50 4.78
C THR A 59 -8.47 -9.57 3.25
N PHE A 60 -7.90 -10.62 2.69
CA PHE A 60 -7.85 -10.91 1.25
C PHE A 60 -8.66 -12.17 1.01
N ARG A 61 -9.66 -12.12 0.13
CA ARG A 61 -10.45 -13.29 -0.27
C ARG A 61 -9.95 -13.80 -1.60
N VAL A 62 -9.86 -15.11 -1.73
CA VAL A 62 -9.58 -15.76 -3.01
C VAL A 62 -10.89 -16.32 -3.53
N MET A 63 -11.32 -15.88 -4.70
CA MET A 63 -12.63 -16.21 -5.25
C MET A 63 -12.52 -16.53 -6.74
N LEU A 64 -13.40 -17.39 -7.24
CA LEU A 64 -13.60 -17.65 -8.66
C LEU A 64 -14.91 -17.00 -9.07
N PRO A 65 -14.89 -15.79 -9.64
CA PRO A 65 -16.10 -15.17 -10.16
C PRO A 65 -16.51 -15.81 -11.49
N SER A 66 -17.79 -15.67 -11.81
CA SER A 66 -18.37 -16.06 -13.12
C SER A 66 -17.99 -17.47 -13.54
N VAL A 67 -18.20 -18.45 -12.66
CA VAL A 67 -17.94 -19.86 -12.96
C VAL A 67 -19.01 -20.47 -13.89
N GLY A 68 -19.86 -19.62 -14.46
CA GLY A 68 -20.91 -19.97 -15.40
C GLY A 68 -22.15 -20.54 -14.72
N ASP A 69 -22.85 -21.37 -15.49
CA ASP A 69 -24.08 -22.02 -15.10
C ASP A 69 -23.87 -23.04 -13.97
N ARG A 70 -24.98 -23.52 -13.40
CA ARG A 70 -24.94 -24.43 -12.25
C ARG A 70 -24.17 -25.73 -12.55
N ALA A 71 -24.18 -26.22 -13.79
CA ALA A 71 -23.43 -27.42 -14.16
C ALA A 71 -21.91 -27.17 -14.16
N ALA A 72 -21.47 -26.04 -14.74
CA ALA A 72 -20.07 -25.63 -14.69
C ALA A 72 -19.58 -25.40 -13.25
N ALA A 73 -20.39 -24.75 -12.41
CA ALA A 73 -20.08 -24.56 -11.00
C ALA A 73 -19.92 -25.89 -10.25
N GLN A 74 -20.78 -26.88 -10.51
CA GLN A 74 -20.67 -28.22 -9.89
C GLN A 74 -19.43 -28.98 -10.36
N ALA A 75 -19.09 -28.92 -11.65
CA ALA A 75 -17.89 -29.53 -12.18
C ALA A 75 -16.63 -28.92 -11.55
N LEU A 76 -16.63 -27.60 -11.38
CA LEU A 76 -15.55 -26.87 -10.73
C LEU A 76 -15.42 -27.25 -9.25
N VAL A 77 -16.53 -27.33 -8.52
CA VAL A 77 -16.57 -27.77 -7.12
C VAL A 77 -15.98 -29.17 -6.97
N LYS A 78 -16.33 -30.12 -7.85
CA LYS A 78 -15.73 -31.46 -7.85
C LYS A 78 -14.22 -31.42 -8.05
N ARG A 79 -13.72 -30.57 -8.96
CA ARG A 79 -12.29 -30.37 -9.19
C ARG A 79 -11.58 -29.75 -7.98
N ILE A 80 -12.20 -28.78 -7.32
CA ILE A 80 -11.68 -28.12 -6.10
C ILE A 80 -11.59 -29.15 -4.96
N ALA A 81 -12.64 -29.96 -4.76
CA ALA A 81 -12.65 -31.03 -3.77
C ALA A 81 -11.57 -32.10 -4.07
N ALA A 82 -11.42 -32.49 -5.34
CA ALA A 82 -10.37 -33.42 -5.77
C ALA A 82 -8.95 -32.86 -5.57
N ALA A 83 -8.78 -31.53 -5.60
CA ALA A 83 -7.53 -30.86 -5.26
C ALA A 83 -7.28 -30.75 -3.75
N GLY A 84 -8.14 -31.34 -2.91
CA GLY A 84 -8.02 -31.32 -1.44
C GLY A 84 -8.42 -29.99 -0.81
N ILE A 85 -9.18 -29.15 -1.53
CA ILE A 85 -9.63 -27.86 -1.04
C ILE A 85 -11.07 -28.03 -0.54
N GLY A 86 -11.23 -28.20 0.77
CA GLY A 86 -12.54 -28.40 1.41
C GLY A 86 -13.25 -27.11 1.81
N ASP A 87 -12.50 -26.02 2.00
CA ASP A 87 -13.02 -24.76 2.52
C ASP A 87 -13.49 -23.83 1.38
N TYR A 88 -14.52 -24.25 0.65
CA TYR A 88 -15.15 -23.44 -0.40
C TYR A 88 -16.62 -23.14 -0.13
N TYR A 89 -17.07 -21.99 -0.61
CA TYR A 89 -18.46 -21.55 -0.51
C TYR A 89 -18.95 -21.08 -1.88
N VAL A 90 -20.06 -21.65 -2.34
CA VAL A 90 -20.69 -21.23 -3.62
C VAL A 90 -21.71 -20.14 -3.33
N ILE A 91 -21.48 -18.97 -3.92
CA ILE A 91 -22.37 -17.81 -3.88
C ILE A 91 -23.09 -17.77 -5.23
N ALA A 92 -24.39 -18.04 -5.23
CA ALA A 92 -25.22 -17.85 -6.40
C ALA A 92 -25.50 -16.34 -6.58
N GLN A 93 -25.13 -15.79 -7.75
CA GLN A 93 -25.41 -14.41 -8.14
C GLN A 93 -26.27 -14.39 -9.41
N GLY A 94 -27.57 -14.64 -9.25
CA GLY A 94 -28.49 -14.73 -10.37
C GLY A 94 -28.17 -15.92 -11.27
N GLU A 95 -27.83 -15.65 -12.53
CA GLU A 95 -27.46 -16.68 -13.52
C GLU A 95 -25.99 -17.12 -13.40
N ASP A 96 -25.13 -16.28 -12.80
CA ASP A 96 -23.72 -16.57 -12.57
C ASP A 96 -23.47 -17.10 -11.16
N ASN A 97 -22.56 -18.05 -11.05
CA ASN A 97 -22.09 -18.55 -9.77
C ASN A 97 -20.70 -18.02 -9.48
N THR A 98 -20.40 -17.81 -8.20
CA THR A 98 -19.07 -17.41 -7.72
C THR A 98 -18.65 -18.37 -6.62
N VAL A 99 -17.42 -18.89 -6.67
CA VAL A 99 -16.92 -19.80 -5.62
C VAL A 99 -15.85 -19.10 -4.79
N ALA A 100 -16.13 -18.85 -3.51
CA ALA A 100 -15.14 -18.38 -2.57
C ALA A 100 -14.30 -19.56 -2.08
N LEU A 101 -12.97 -19.44 -2.11
CA LEU A 101 -12.00 -20.49 -1.76
C LEU A 101 -11.19 -20.20 -0.48
N GLY A 102 -11.57 -19.15 0.24
CA GLY A 102 -10.96 -18.80 1.52
C GLY A 102 -10.68 -17.31 1.69
N GLN A 103 -10.42 -16.95 2.94
CA GLN A 103 -10.05 -15.62 3.39
C GLN A 103 -8.72 -15.69 4.12
N TYR A 104 -7.84 -14.73 3.84
CA TYR A 104 -6.49 -14.65 4.38
C TYR A 104 -6.26 -13.27 4.99
N GLN A 105 -5.54 -13.20 6.10
CA GLN A 105 -5.16 -11.90 6.69
C GLN A 105 -3.92 -11.29 6.03
N SER A 106 -3.14 -12.09 5.31
CA SER A 106 -1.91 -11.67 4.63
C SER A 106 -2.07 -11.75 3.13
N ARG A 107 -1.72 -10.64 2.44
CA ARG A 107 -1.70 -10.53 0.99
C ARG A 107 -0.83 -11.60 0.34
N GLU A 108 0.40 -11.75 0.83
CA GLU A 108 1.36 -12.74 0.31
C GLU A 108 0.80 -14.17 0.38
N ARG A 109 0.15 -14.54 1.49
CA ARG A 109 -0.47 -15.87 1.63
C ARG A 109 -1.61 -16.06 0.63
N ALA A 110 -2.40 -15.03 0.42
CA ALA A 110 -3.54 -15.05 -0.50
C ALA A 110 -3.08 -15.11 -1.97
N GLU A 111 -2.06 -14.33 -2.33
CA GLU A 111 -1.44 -14.35 -3.66
C GLU A 111 -0.80 -15.70 -3.96
N ARG A 112 -0.05 -16.30 -3.01
CA ARG A 112 0.48 -17.65 -3.20
C ARG A 112 -0.63 -18.67 -3.46
N ARG A 113 -1.73 -18.60 -2.70
CA ARG A 113 -2.86 -19.49 -2.91
C ARG A 113 -3.50 -19.27 -4.28
N GLN A 114 -3.72 -18.02 -4.67
CA GLN A 114 -4.28 -17.64 -5.96
C GLN A 114 -3.39 -18.15 -7.11
N ALA A 115 -2.07 -17.96 -7.01
CA ALA A 115 -1.12 -18.46 -8.01
C ALA A 115 -1.12 -19.99 -8.11
N SER A 116 -1.18 -20.72 -6.99
CA SER A 116 -1.33 -22.19 -6.99
C SER A 116 -2.60 -22.64 -7.69
N LEU A 117 -3.72 -21.95 -7.46
CA LEU A 117 -5.00 -22.25 -8.08
C LEU A 117 -5.00 -21.98 -9.59
N VAL A 118 -4.45 -20.83 -10.00
CA VAL A 118 -4.29 -20.48 -11.41
C VAL A 118 -3.41 -21.50 -12.13
N SER A 119 -2.32 -21.93 -11.48
CA SER A 119 -1.44 -22.97 -12.02
C SER A 119 -2.13 -24.33 -12.14
N ALA A 120 -3.09 -24.62 -11.26
CA ALA A 120 -3.94 -25.82 -11.34
C ALA A 120 -5.13 -25.67 -12.32
N GLY A 121 -5.20 -24.57 -13.08
CA GLY A 121 -6.20 -24.32 -14.12
C GLY A 121 -7.53 -23.77 -13.58
N PHE A 122 -7.51 -23.12 -12.42
CA PHE A 122 -8.66 -22.45 -11.81
C PHE A 122 -8.49 -20.93 -11.95
N PRO A 123 -9.43 -20.18 -12.56
CA PRO A 123 -9.32 -18.72 -12.74
C PRO A 123 -9.58 -17.96 -11.42
N ALA A 124 -8.77 -18.24 -10.39
CA ALA A 124 -8.88 -17.62 -9.09
C ALA A 124 -8.43 -16.16 -9.13
N GLN A 125 -9.26 -15.29 -8.54
CA GLN A 125 -9.02 -13.88 -8.38
C GLN A 125 -8.81 -13.54 -6.90
N LEU A 126 -7.86 -12.65 -6.66
CA LEU A 126 -7.60 -12.07 -5.35
C LEU A 126 -8.47 -10.83 -5.17
N MET A 127 -9.40 -10.88 -4.22
CA MET A 127 -10.27 -9.75 -3.86
C MET A 127 -9.89 -9.22 -2.48
N PRO A 128 -9.24 -8.05 -2.38
CA PRO A 128 -9.10 -7.39 -1.09
C PRO A 128 -10.48 -7.14 -0.46
N SER A 129 -10.63 -7.49 0.80
CA SER A 129 -11.87 -7.43 1.58
C SER A 129 -11.63 -6.69 2.90
N GLY A 130 -12.25 -5.53 3.01
CA GLY A 130 -12.24 -4.70 4.21
C GLY A 130 -13.17 -3.51 4.01
N THR A 131 -13.30 -2.67 5.02
CA THR A 131 -14.01 -1.38 4.89
C THR A 131 -13.16 -0.33 4.16
N GLY A 132 -11.94 -0.71 3.76
CA GLY A 132 -10.90 0.15 3.19
C GLY A 132 -11.29 0.79 1.88
N GLN A 133 -11.75 2.03 1.96
CA GLN A 133 -11.57 3.02 0.91
C GLN A 133 -10.06 3.15 0.64
N SER A 134 -9.63 3.15 -0.63
CA SER A 134 -8.25 3.47 -1.02
C SER A 134 -7.78 4.67 -0.21
N ARG A 135 -6.69 4.53 0.56
CA ARG A 135 -6.16 5.65 1.33
C ARG A 135 -4.96 6.23 0.65
N TRP A 136 -4.94 7.54 0.55
CA TRP A 136 -3.83 8.27 -0.03
C TRP A 136 -2.83 8.62 1.06
N TRP A 137 -1.55 8.43 0.78
CA TRP A 137 -0.44 8.77 1.66
C TRP A 137 0.51 9.69 0.91
N ILE A 138 1.15 10.60 1.63
CA ILE A 138 2.15 11.52 1.10
C ILE A 138 3.48 11.12 1.69
N ASP A 139 4.36 10.61 0.85
CA ASP A 139 5.73 10.32 1.23
C ASP A 139 6.56 11.60 1.03
N VAL A 140 7.22 12.07 2.08
CA VAL A 140 8.01 13.29 2.06
C VAL A 140 9.42 13.05 2.56
N ARG A 141 10.38 13.77 1.98
CA ARG A 141 11.74 13.95 2.48
C ARG A 141 11.92 15.40 2.88
N SER A 142 12.34 15.64 4.11
CA SER A 142 12.47 16.99 4.67
C SER A 142 13.50 17.00 5.79
N ALA A 143 14.20 18.13 5.98
CA ALA A 143 14.99 18.38 7.17
C ALA A 143 14.11 18.65 8.42
N THR A 144 12.83 18.97 8.21
CA THR A 144 11.84 19.23 9.27
C THR A 144 11.44 17.94 9.98
N ALA A 145 11.15 18.05 11.28
CA ALA A 145 10.66 16.92 12.06
C ALA A 145 9.34 16.37 11.48
N PRO A 146 9.21 15.04 11.31
CA PRO A 146 8.01 14.42 10.76
C PRO A 146 6.71 14.80 11.49
N THR A 147 6.77 15.01 12.80
CA THR A 147 5.61 15.41 13.63
C THR A 147 5.09 16.81 13.29
N ALA A 148 5.99 17.74 12.98
CA ALA A 148 5.61 19.08 12.52
C ALA A 148 4.95 19.02 11.13
N LEU A 149 5.48 18.17 10.24
CA LEU A 149 4.89 17.92 8.93
C LEU A 149 3.52 17.23 9.04
N GLN A 150 3.35 16.30 9.98
CA GLN A 150 2.06 15.66 10.26
C GLN A 150 1.00 16.68 10.66
N GLY A 151 1.33 17.60 11.57
CA GLY A 151 0.44 18.68 12.00
C GLY A 151 0.08 19.62 10.84
N ALA A 152 1.08 20.08 10.09
CA ALA A 152 0.87 20.99 8.96
C ALA A 152 0.08 20.34 7.80
N ALA A 153 0.26 19.04 7.58
CA ALA A 153 -0.45 18.26 6.58
C ALA A 153 -1.85 17.81 7.03
N GLY A 154 -2.19 17.95 8.32
CA GLY A 154 -3.44 17.45 8.88
C GLY A 154 -3.56 15.92 8.83
N ALA A 155 -2.42 15.21 8.85
CA ALA A 155 -2.39 13.75 8.74
C ALA A 155 -2.77 13.08 10.06
N THR A 156 -3.70 12.12 10.01
CA THR A 156 -4.15 11.36 11.20
C THR A 156 -3.08 10.43 11.73
N ARG A 157 -2.18 9.94 10.86
CA ARG A 157 -1.02 9.11 11.19
C ARG A 157 0.21 9.58 10.43
N GLN A 158 1.35 9.22 10.98
CA GLN A 158 2.65 9.39 10.37
C GLN A 158 3.45 8.09 10.53
N ARG A 159 4.14 7.65 9.47
CA ARG A 159 5.07 6.53 9.51
C ARG A 159 6.45 6.99 9.10
N SER A 160 7.48 6.73 9.89
CA SER A 160 8.87 6.94 9.46
C SER A 160 9.17 6.00 8.29
N LEU A 161 9.82 6.53 7.25
CA LEU A 161 10.26 5.78 6.08
C LEU A 161 11.78 5.87 5.96
N ASP A 162 12.37 4.80 5.42
CA ASP A 162 13.75 4.86 4.97
C ASP A 162 13.87 5.78 3.76
N CYS A 163 14.78 6.75 3.83
CA CYS A 163 14.97 7.70 2.74
C CYS A 163 15.45 7.05 1.44
N SER A 164 16.03 5.85 1.49
CA SER A 164 16.38 5.05 0.32
C SER A 164 15.17 4.65 -0.52
N ALA A 165 13.99 4.51 0.07
CA ALA A 165 12.75 4.16 -0.65
C ALA A 165 12.17 5.32 -1.48
N LEU A 166 12.62 6.55 -1.22
CA LEU A 166 12.18 7.79 -1.89
C LEU A 166 13.18 8.31 -2.93
N ARG A 167 14.09 7.45 -3.39
CA ARG A 167 15.22 7.83 -4.25
C ARG A 167 14.78 8.29 -5.65
#